data_AF-A0A2N1VRY0-F1
#
_entry.id   AF-A0A2N1VRY0-F1
#
_cell.length_a   1.000
_cell.length_b   1.000
_cell.length_c   1.000
_cell.angle_alpha   90.00
_cell.angle_beta   90.00
_cell.angle_gamma   90.00
#
_symmetry.space_group_name_H-M   'P 1'
#
loop_
_entity.id
_entity.type
_entity.pdbx_description
1 polymer ?
#
loop_
_entity_poly.entity_id
_entity_poly.type
_entity_poly.pdbx_seq_one_letter_code
_entity_poly.pdbx_strand_id
1 'polypeptide(L)'
;MYSEEMFEFSGNSDIDEIRETKISQLNEFHKRYIKYSRKIKHDVYTIIKDHNTLISYGLPSEISEHFIYYELAPWFWTYTNPISEYLQNIYNINLKRLTSNNPQKLIFDFYNKWVFSQNNLDSKYFALSVIKQVKDCRKNALNLILHGIILTYEKNLYNPTAALQEFEEAEKALLSKELNEIESFELMYTIKLYKGFLYFKMRDYTKAGEYFEESLHFKEDGITAIFHLALVSLHQGNLNSAFESAQTVFDYDRFCIDYALKNNMIHLYDFYIECSVTGYFFREEVAFDLLPIYESCINESISSAQIRIDKMKEDILSLKDMKWYKENGALIRTNLNFVELFIKQHNKSENIFILESLDGIEKKFVQSLEFAQQTIEKSFLDKIYSQLKIYEIKINEDEDLKKRLISDLEKTKVRLELKKSSTLRNFESSMDEKIRIATERVKNVEISNDLNPLNSFKNSMMYSAMLSFFVLLLGGFAEYSNEIGQSSGGYTRILSVIIFSGSKWGILTFIVGIFVAFLMSISTSFEKTKMKHRCVKDLNNLKDEKQKGQNKIKEDSTQALKSLEERTDKKIELLEAQIEELKEKRKQDEVTLRENLSQKIKIETEKLTALLTSYTAEKN
;
A
#
# COMPACT_ATOMS: atom_id res chain seq x y z
N MET A 1 92.80 -34.39 44.65
CA MET A 1 91.76 -35.41 44.40
C MET A 1 90.86 -35.41 45.62
N TYR A 2 89.62 -34.95 45.61
CA TYR A 2 88.71 -34.49 44.56
C TYR A 2 87.81 -33.41 45.21
N SER A 3 87.50 -32.38 44.44
CA SER A 3 86.44 -31.40 44.71
C SER A 3 85.10 -32.01 44.29
N GLU A 4 84.16 -32.16 45.23
CA GLU A 4 82.75 -32.32 44.91
C GLU A 4 82.10 -30.93 44.91
N GLU A 5 81.99 -30.35 43.72
CA GLU A 5 81.08 -29.25 43.46
C GLU A 5 79.64 -29.78 43.48
N MET A 6 78.81 -29.19 44.35
CA MET A 6 77.36 -29.35 44.30
C MET A 6 76.84 -28.74 43.00
N PHE A 7 76.35 -29.59 42.10
CA PHE A 7 75.42 -29.19 41.05
C PHE A 7 74.00 -29.21 41.63
N GLU A 8 73.55 -28.08 42.17
CA GLU A 8 72.14 -27.75 42.30
C GLU A 8 71.90 -26.39 41.65
N PHE A 9 70.75 -26.25 40.97
CA PHE A 9 70.19 -25.10 40.26
C PHE A 9 70.54 -24.91 38.77
N SER A 10 69.74 -25.53 37.90
CA SER A 10 69.41 -24.97 36.56
C SER A 10 67.99 -25.32 36.05
N GLY A 11 67.16 -26.07 36.79
CA GLY A 11 65.86 -26.56 36.30
C GLY A 11 64.66 -25.63 36.49
N ASN A 12 64.72 -24.69 37.45
CA ASN A 12 63.61 -23.77 37.72
C ASN A 12 63.69 -22.46 36.91
N SER A 13 64.90 -22.02 36.52
CA SER A 13 65.07 -20.80 35.71
C SER A 13 64.40 -20.92 34.34
N ASP A 14 64.52 -22.10 33.72
CA ASP A 14 64.08 -22.32 32.35
C ASP A 14 62.54 -22.41 32.25
N ILE A 15 61.88 -22.95 33.29
CA ILE A 15 60.41 -23.03 33.36
C ILE A 15 59.81 -21.64 33.60
N ASP A 16 60.42 -20.85 34.48
CA ASP A 16 60.00 -19.48 34.74
C ASP A 16 60.21 -18.58 33.50
N GLU A 17 61.33 -18.74 32.79
CA GLU A 17 61.61 -18.02 31.53
C GLU A 17 60.61 -18.35 30.41
N ILE A 18 60.24 -19.64 30.25
CA ILE A 18 59.21 -20.07 29.29
C ILE A 18 57.85 -19.47 29.66
N ARG A 19 57.48 -19.46 30.96
CA ARG A 19 56.21 -18.88 31.43
C ARG A 19 56.16 -17.37 31.21
N GLU A 20 57.23 -16.64 31.54
CA GLU A 20 57.33 -15.20 31.30
C GLU A 20 57.20 -14.85 29.81
N THR A 21 57.83 -15.66 28.94
CA THR A 21 57.73 -15.50 27.49
C THR A 21 56.30 -15.66 26.99
N LYS A 22 55.58 -16.71 27.45
CA LYS A 22 54.17 -16.94 27.10
C LYS A 22 53.26 -15.78 27.55
N ILE A 23 53.46 -15.29 28.78
CA ILE A 23 52.69 -14.16 29.32
C ILE A 23 52.97 -12.89 28.52
N SER A 24 54.22 -12.65 28.12
CA SER A 24 54.58 -11.50 27.29
C SER A 24 53.87 -11.56 25.93
N GLN A 25 53.89 -12.73 25.27
CA GLN A 25 53.20 -12.94 23.98
C GLN A 25 51.69 -12.73 24.10
N LEU A 26 51.05 -13.30 25.13
CA LEU A 26 49.62 -13.14 25.39
C LEU A 26 49.26 -11.66 25.60
N ASN A 27 50.06 -10.92 26.38
CA ASN A 27 49.84 -9.50 26.63
C ASN A 27 50.06 -8.62 25.40
N GLU A 28 51.05 -8.93 24.57
CA GLU A 28 51.29 -8.24 23.31
C GLU A 28 50.12 -8.44 22.36
N PHE A 29 49.66 -9.68 22.22
CA PHE A 29 48.48 -10.02 21.42
C PHE A 29 47.23 -9.29 21.93
N HIS A 30 46.94 -9.36 23.22
CA HIS A 30 45.82 -8.66 23.85
C HIS A 30 45.87 -7.16 23.53
N LYS A 31 47.01 -6.52 23.79
CA LYS A 31 47.17 -5.08 23.60
C LYS A 31 46.96 -4.65 22.15
N ARG A 32 47.37 -5.48 21.20
CA ARG A 32 47.35 -5.16 19.77
C ARG A 32 45.99 -5.46 19.12
N TYR A 33 45.43 -6.64 19.40
CA TYR A 33 44.33 -7.18 18.62
C TYR A 33 43.00 -7.31 19.38
N ILE A 34 42.99 -7.13 20.70
CA ILE A 34 41.78 -7.36 21.52
C ILE A 34 41.41 -6.12 22.32
N LYS A 35 42.40 -5.45 22.91
CA LYS A 35 42.19 -4.26 23.72
C LYS A 35 41.76 -3.10 22.83
N TYR A 36 40.54 -2.65 23.02
CA TYR A 36 40.02 -1.41 22.45
C TYR A 36 39.70 -0.46 23.60
N SER A 37 40.43 0.63 23.74
CA SER A 37 40.11 1.67 24.71
C SER A 37 39.74 2.94 23.98
N ARG A 38 38.50 3.41 24.16
CA ARG A 38 38.20 4.82 23.90
C ARG A 38 39.06 5.65 24.86
N LYS A 39 39.42 6.89 24.49
CA LYS A 39 40.23 7.80 25.34
C LYS A 39 39.50 8.26 26.63
N ILE A 40 38.61 7.44 27.18
CA ILE A 40 37.80 7.70 28.36
C ILE A 40 38.40 6.88 29.50
N LYS A 41 38.73 7.52 30.62
CA LYS A 41 39.16 6.79 31.83
C LYS A 41 37.95 6.00 32.33
N HIS A 42 38.02 4.66 32.27
CA HIS A 42 37.05 3.80 32.95
C HIS A 42 37.22 3.92 34.45
N ASP A 43 36.43 4.78 35.08
CA ASP A 43 36.12 4.60 36.49
C ASP A 43 34.95 3.62 36.64
N VAL A 44 34.80 3.08 37.84
CA VAL A 44 33.76 2.07 38.14
C VAL A 44 32.35 2.61 37.89
N TYR A 45 32.15 3.92 38.03
CA TYR A 45 30.90 4.61 37.72
C TYR A 45 30.57 4.61 36.23
N THR A 46 31.57 4.70 35.37
CA THR A 46 31.40 4.61 33.91
C THR A 46 30.91 3.21 33.51
N ILE A 47 31.51 2.15 34.07
CA ILE A 47 31.07 0.75 33.84
C ILE A 47 29.61 0.56 34.26
N ILE A 48 29.22 1.08 35.43
CA ILE A 48 27.84 1.02 35.94
C ILE A 48 26.88 1.80 35.04
N LYS A 49 27.29 2.98 34.56
CA LYS A 49 26.47 3.81 33.68
C LYS A 49 26.25 3.13 32.32
N ASP A 50 27.29 2.56 31.74
CA ASP A 50 27.21 1.87 30.46
C ASP A 50 26.32 0.62 30.58
N HIS A 51 26.39 -0.08 31.72
CA HIS A 51 25.49 -1.20 32.03
C HIS A 51 24.01 -0.83 32.13
N ASN A 52 23.68 0.23 32.87
CA ASN A 52 22.31 0.71 32.95
C ASN A 52 21.79 1.15 31.56
N THR A 53 22.69 1.70 30.73
CA THR A 53 22.37 2.06 29.34
C THR A 53 22.08 0.80 28.51
N LEU A 54 22.88 -0.26 28.66
CA LEU A 54 22.68 -1.53 27.96
C LEU A 54 21.30 -2.16 28.25
N ILE A 55 20.90 -2.20 29.52
CA ILE A 55 19.59 -2.70 29.95
C ILE A 55 18.46 -1.89 29.33
N SER A 56 18.64 -0.57 29.16
CA SER A 56 17.62 0.30 28.58
C SER A 56 17.33 0.05 27.10
N TYR A 57 18.21 -0.64 26.37
CA TYR A 57 18.00 -0.95 24.96
C TYR A 57 17.02 -2.09 24.70
N GLY A 58 16.62 -2.87 25.73
CA GLY A 58 15.68 -3.98 25.55
C GLY A 58 16.21 -5.04 24.58
N LEU A 59 17.46 -5.46 24.81
CA LEU A 59 18.16 -6.41 23.96
C LEU A 59 17.46 -7.78 23.91
N PRO A 60 17.57 -8.52 22.78
CA PRO A 60 17.03 -9.87 22.69
C PRO A 60 17.74 -10.80 23.69
N SER A 61 17.03 -11.84 24.13
CA SER A 61 17.45 -12.75 25.21
C SER A 61 18.87 -13.27 25.02
N GLU A 62 19.21 -13.60 23.78
CA GLU A 62 20.46 -14.21 23.32
C GLU A 62 21.69 -13.31 23.52
N ILE A 63 21.53 -11.99 23.68
CA ILE A 63 22.62 -11.03 23.96
C ILE A 63 22.33 -10.13 25.16
N SER A 64 21.28 -10.48 25.91
CA SER A 64 20.83 -9.70 27.06
C SER A 64 21.56 -10.05 28.35
N GLU A 65 22.27 -11.17 28.39
CA GLU A 65 23.02 -11.58 29.56
C GLU A 65 24.14 -10.58 29.87
N HIS A 66 24.20 -10.20 31.15
CA HIS A 66 25.33 -9.47 31.67
C HIS A 66 26.46 -10.45 32.01
N PHE A 67 27.55 -10.37 31.28
CA PHE A 67 28.74 -11.18 31.54
C PHE A 67 29.37 -10.87 32.90
N ILE A 68 29.54 -11.90 33.75
CA ILE A 68 30.15 -11.76 35.08
C ILE A 68 31.51 -12.46 35.12
N TYR A 69 32.62 -11.72 35.03
CA TYR A 69 33.93 -12.30 35.32
C TYR A 69 34.06 -12.63 36.81
N TYR A 70 34.50 -13.84 37.17
CA TYR A 70 34.46 -14.33 38.55
C TYR A 70 35.10 -13.38 39.57
N GLU A 71 36.21 -12.70 39.28
CA GLU A 71 36.83 -11.77 40.23
C GLU A 71 35.98 -10.52 40.50
N LEU A 72 35.15 -10.13 39.53
CA LEU A 72 34.27 -8.96 39.58
C LEU A 72 32.84 -9.31 40.00
N ALA A 73 32.54 -10.58 40.30
CA ALA A 73 31.21 -11.03 40.67
C ALA A 73 30.56 -10.19 41.79
N PRO A 74 31.27 -9.71 42.84
CA PRO A 74 30.67 -8.83 43.83
C PRO A 74 30.01 -7.57 43.27
N TRP A 75 30.53 -7.03 42.15
CA TRP A 75 30.05 -5.80 41.54
C TRP A 75 28.66 -5.97 40.92
N PHE A 76 28.32 -7.19 40.50
CA PHE A 76 27.04 -7.52 39.88
C PHE A 76 25.83 -6.98 40.67
N TRP A 77 25.91 -7.11 41.99
CA TRP A 77 24.83 -6.76 42.91
C TRP A 77 24.75 -5.27 43.30
N THR A 78 25.64 -4.43 42.76
CA THR A 78 25.70 -3.00 43.10
C THR A 78 24.92 -2.11 42.15
N TYR A 79 24.62 -2.58 40.93
CA TYR A 79 23.85 -1.85 39.93
C TYR A 79 22.49 -2.52 39.67
N THR A 80 21.61 -1.82 38.98
CA THR A 80 20.26 -2.32 38.67
C THR A 80 20.36 -3.50 37.72
N ASN A 81 19.88 -4.67 38.12
CA ASN A 81 19.81 -5.86 37.27
C ASN A 81 18.49 -6.62 37.51
N PRO A 82 17.96 -7.33 36.49
CA PRO A 82 16.68 -8.03 36.60
C PRO A 82 16.63 -9.05 37.76
N ILE A 83 17.73 -9.76 37.99
CA ILE A 83 17.85 -10.76 39.07
C ILE A 83 17.62 -10.13 40.45
N SER A 84 18.21 -8.97 40.71
CA SER A 84 18.02 -8.22 41.95
C SER A 84 16.60 -7.70 42.09
N GLU A 85 15.97 -7.29 41.00
CA GLU A 85 14.57 -6.85 40.99
C GLU A 85 13.61 -8.02 41.26
N TYR A 86 13.84 -9.19 40.66
CA TYR A 86 13.07 -10.41 40.95
C TYR A 86 13.12 -10.73 42.44
N LEU A 87 14.32 -10.80 43.02
CA LEU A 87 14.50 -11.07 44.44
C LEU A 87 13.85 -10.01 45.33
N GLN A 88 13.98 -8.73 44.98
CA GLN A 88 13.32 -7.65 45.72
C GLN A 88 11.79 -7.78 45.67
N ASN A 89 11.22 -8.12 44.51
CA ASN A 89 9.77 -8.30 44.35
C ASN A 89 9.26 -9.51 45.12
N ILE A 90 9.92 -10.68 45.00
CA ILE A 90 9.57 -11.94 45.70
C ILE A 90 9.51 -11.74 47.22
N TYR A 91 10.41 -10.91 47.76
CA TYR A 91 10.50 -10.63 49.19
C TYR A 91 9.88 -9.28 49.61
N ASN A 92 9.18 -8.59 48.71
CA ASN A 92 8.55 -7.28 48.95
C ASN A 92 9.52 -6.21 49.52
N ILE A 93 10.76 -6.20 49.04
CA ILE A 93 11.81 -5.26 49.44
C ILE A 93 11.72 -4.03 48.55
N ASN A 94 11.36 -2.87 49.12
CA ASN A 94 11.39 -1.59 48.42
C ASN A 94 12.37 -0.63 49.09
N LEU A 95 13.63 -0.61 48.64
CA LEU A 95 14.71 0.17 49.26
C LEU A 95 14.41 1.67 49.39
N LYS A 96 13.61 2.24 48.48
CA LYS A 96 13.21 3.67 48.51
C LYS A 96 12.21 3.97 49.63
N ARG A 97 11.35 3.00 49.99
CA ARG A 97 10.34 3.15 51.05
C ARG A 97 10.88 2.80 52.44
N LEU A 98 12.01 2.11 52.53
CA LEU A 98 12.62 1.74 53.80
C LEU A 98 13.32 2.92 54.48
N THR A 99 13.15 3.01 55.80
CA THR A 99 13.85 3.99 56.65
C THR A 99 15.37 3.71 56.66
N SER A 100 16.18 4.74 56.93
CA SER A 100 17.65 4.62 56.94
C SER A 100 18.19 3.55 57.89
N ASN A 101 17.48 3.30 59.00
CA ASN A 101 17.91 2.36 60.03
C ASN A 101 17.35 0.94 59.79
N ASN A 102 16.63 0.71 58.69
CA ASN A 102 16.11 -0.61 58.38
C ASN A 102 17.26 -1.57 58.05
N PRO A 103 17.34 -2.76 58.69
CA PRO A 103 18.42 -3.72 58.46
C PRO A 103 18.60 -4.09 56.98
N GLN A 104 17.51 -4.25 56.23
CA GLN A 104 17.57 -4.59 54.81
C GLN A 104 18.21 -3.47 53.99
N LYS A 105 17.93 -2.20 54.29
CA LYS A 105 18.55 -1.06 53.61
C LYS A 105 20.03 -0.95 53.96
N LEU A 106 20.37 -1.17 55.23
CA LEU A 106 21.76 -1.16 55.70
C LEU A 106 22.60 -2.28 55.06
N ILE A 107 22.02 -3.46 54.80
CA ILE A 107 22.69 -4.54 54.05
C ILE A 107 23.19 -4.00 52.70
N PHE A 108 22.32 -3.37 51.90
CA PHE A 108 22.70 -2.83 50.60
C PHE A 108 23.70 -1.67 50.71
N ASP A 109 23.48 -0.74 51.64
CA ASP A 109 24.37 0.41 51.81
C ASP A 109 25.79 -0.03 52.22
N PHE A 110 25.91 -0.99 53.14
CA PHE A 110 27.21 -1.54 53.53
C PHE A 110 27.81 -2.45 52.48
N TYR A 111 27.00 -3.25 51.76
CA TYR A 111 27.49 -4.08 50.67
C TYR A 111 28.09 -3.22 49.55
N ASN A 112 27.41 -2.15 49.14
CA ASN A 112 27.94 -1.21 48.14
C ASN A 112 29.25 -0.55 48.63
N LYS A 113 29.31 -0.12 49.89
CA LYS A 113 30.55 0.44 50.48
C LYS A 113 31.69 -0.57 50.54
N TRP A 114 31.39 -1.84 50.82
CA TRP A 114 32.36 -2.93 50.80
C TRP A 114 32.94 -3.11 49.40
N VAL A 115 32.07 -3.25 48.39
CA VAL A 115 32.47 -3.47 46.99
C VAL A 115 33.38 -2.35 46.47
N PHE A 116 33.10 -1.10 46.80
CA PHE A 116 33.89 0.06 46.34
C PHE A 116 35.03 0.48 47.28
N SER A 117 35.26 -0.25 48.37
CA SER A 117 36.34 0.09 49.31
C SER A 117 37.71 -0.22 48.72
N GLN A 118 38.58 0.77 48.66
CA GLN A 118 39.99 0.58 48.28
C GLN A 118 40.89 0.19 49.46
N ASN A 119 40.44 0.44 50.69
CA ASN A 119 41.15 0.14 51.92
C ASN A 119 40.69 -1.21 52.51
N ASN A 120 41.63 -2.09 52.83
CA ASN A 120 41.35 -3.41 53.41
C ASN A 120 40.64 -3.32 54.78
N LEU A 121 40.97 -2.33 55.61
CA LEU A 121 40.35 -2.18 56.94
C LEU A 121 38.88 -1.75 56.81
N ASP A 122 38.60 -0.78 55.95
CA ASP A 122 37.25 -0.30 55.69
C ASP A 122 36.41 -1.39 55.00
N SER A 123 37.02 -2.13 54.06
CA SER A 123 36.40 -3.29 53.40
C SER A 123 35.92 -4.31 54.43
N LYS A 124 36.82 -4.75 55.33
CA LYS A 124 36.49 -5.70 56.39
C LYS A 124 35.38 -5.18 57.31
N TYR A 125 35.41 -3.90 57.68
CA TYR A 125 34.38 -3.28 58.51
C TYR A 125 33.00 -3.32 57.84
N PHE A 126 32.92 -2.94 56.56
CA PHE A 126 31.67 -2.95 55.81
C PHE A 126 31.15 -4.38 55.61
N ALA A 127 32.03 -5.33 55.28
CA ALA A 127 31.67 -6.74 55.16
C ALA A 127 31.10 -7.31 56.47
N LEU A 128 31.77 -7.08 57.61
CA LEU A 128 31.26 -7.50 58.93
C LEU A 128 29.91 -6.84 59.27
N SER A 129 29.72 -5.58 58.85
CA SER A 129 28.47 -4.86 59.02
C SER A 129 27.34 -5.53 58.24
N VAL A 130 27.57 -5.93 56.99
CA VAL A 130 26.60 -6.72 56.20
C VAL A 130 26.26 -8.03 56.92
N ILE A 131 27.26 -8.82 57.33
CA ILE A 131 27.05 -10.10 58.02
C ILE A 131 26.19 -9.91 59.28
N LYS A 132 26.47 -8.87 60.07
CA LYS A 132 25.68 -8.53 61.25
C LYS A 132 24.22 -8.25 60.87
N GLN A 133 23.99 -7.37 59.89
CA GLN A 133 22.62 -7.03 59.48
C GLN A 133 21.86 -8.21 58.88
N VAL A 134 22.54 -9.12 58.16
CA VAL A 134 21.92 -10.36 57.64
C VAL A 134 21.44 -11.26 58.78
N LYS A 135 22.21 -11.36 59.88
CA LYS A 135 21.79 -12.11 61.09
C LYS A 135 20.60 -11.45 61.80
N ASP A 136 20.54 -10.13 61.77
CA ASP A 136 19.49 -9.34 62.43
C ASP A 136 18.20 -9.22 61.59
N CYS A 137 18.21 -9.66 60.33
CA CYS A 137 17.07 -9.61 59.40
C CYS A 137 16.55 -11.02 59.05
N ARG A 138 15.39 -11.11 58.38
CA ARG A 138 14.87 -12.38 57.87
C ARG A 138 15.84 -12.95 56.83
N LYS A 139 16.30 -14.18 57.05
CA LYS A 139 17.02 -14.97 56.03
C LYS A 139 16.14 -15.13 54.80
N ASN A 140 16.52 -14.47 53.71
CA ASN A 140 15.91 -14.58 52.39
C ASN A 140 17.03 -14.86 51.38
N ALA A 141 16.69 -15.37 50.18
CA ALA A 141 17.70 -15.80 49.22
C ALA A 141 18.70 -14.68 48.86
N LEU A 142 18.22 -13.44 48.71
CA LEU A 142 19.08 -12.28 48.42
C LEU A 142 20.12 -12.04 49.51
N ASN A 143 19.70 -12.01 50.78
CA ASN A 143 20.59 -11.79 51.92
C ASN A 143 21.61 -12.93 52.05
N LEU A 144 21.18 -14.17 51.81
CA LEU A 144 22.04 -15.36 51.84
C LEU A 144 23.07 -15.32 50.69
N ILE A 145 22.66 -14.92 49.48
CA ILE A 145 23.58 -14.74 48.34
C ILE A 145 24.63 -13.68 48.65
N LEU A 146 24.23 -12.48 49.08
CA LEU A 146 25.17 -11.40 49.42
C LEU A 146 26.14 -11.81 50.52
N HIS A 147 25.68 -12.57 51.51
CA HIS A 147 26.51 -13.12 52.57
C HIS A 147 27.50 -14.16 52.04
N GLY A 148 27.05 -15.12 51.22
CA GLY A 148 27.92 -16.11 50.57
C GLY A 148 29.00 -15.48 49.70
N ILE A 149 28.67 -14.40 48.98
CA ILE A 149 29.63 -13.61 48.19
C ILE A 149 30.70 -12.99 49.10
N ILE A 150 30.32 -12.35 50.20
CA ILE A 150 31.32 -11.80 51.15
C ILE A 150 32.25 -12.90 51.65
N LEU A 151 31.71 -14.06 52.04
CA LEU A 151 32.50 -15.20 52.50
C LEU A 151 33.36 -15.83 51.39
N THR A 152 33.09 -15.54 50.12
CA THR A 152 33.88 -16.00 48.97
C THR A 152 34.96 -14.97 48.59
N TYR A 153 34.71 -13.67 48.74
CA TYR A 153 35.56 -12.61 48.18
C TYR A 153 36.32 -11.76 49.20
N GLU A 154 35.80 -11.57 50.41
CA GLU A 154 36.51 -10.80 51.44
C GLU A 154 37.63 -11.64 52.06
N LYS A 155 38.89 -11.30 51.76
CA LYS A 155 40.08 -12.05 52.17
C LYS A 155 40.11 -12.36 53.67
N ASN A 156 39.67 -11.41 54.50
CA ASN A 156 39.70 -11.56 55.97
C ASN A 156 38.57 -12.44 56.53
N LEU A 157 37.55 -12.72 55.73
CA LEU A 157 36.36 -13.47 56.10
C LEU A 157 36.16 -14.71 55.21
N TYR A 158 37.16 -15.02 54.39
CA TYR A 158 37.08 -16.10 53.41
C TYR A 158 36.79 -17.43 54.12
N ASN A 159 35.63 -18.01 53.81
CA ASN A 159 35.18 -19.27 54.38
C ASN A 159 34.35 -20.03 53.33
N PRO A 160 35.00 -20.88 52.52
CA PRO A 160 34.33 -21.52 51.39
C PRO A 160 33.22 -22.49 51.81
N THR A 161 33.38 -23.20 52.92
CA THR A 161 32.34 -24.13 53.43
C THR A 161 31.09 -23.37 53.86
N ALA A 162 31.26 -22.27 54.60
CA ALA A 162 30.13 -21.44 55.00
C ALA A 162 29.50 -20.75 53.79
N ALA A 163 30.29 -20.25 52.83
CA ALA A 163 29.77 -19.65 51.61
C ALA A 163 28.88 -20.63 50.82
N LEU A 164 29.33 -21.88 50.65
CA LEU A 164 28.56 -22.92 49.97
C LEU A 164 27.22 -23.20 50.70
N GLN A 165 27.25 -23.29 52.03
CA GLN A 165 26.03 -23.48 52.82
C GLN A 165 25.05 -22.32 52.61
N GLU A 166 25.53 -21.07 52.58
CA GLU A 166 24.67 -19.91 52.34
C GLU A 166 24.03 -19.97 50.94
N PHE A 167 24.77 -20.40 49.90
CA PHE A 167 24.22 -20.60 48.56
C PHE A 167 23.21 -21.75 48.49
N GLU A 168 23.43 -22.87 49.21
CA GLU A 168 22.46 -23.97 49.32
C GLU A 168 21.19 -23.57 50.10
N GLU A 169 21.34 -22.77 51.15
CA GLU A 169 20.19 -22.21 51.88
C GLU A 169 19.42 -21.23 50.98
N ALA A 170 20.10 -20.44 50.15
CA ALA A 170 19.46 -19.55 49.18
C ALA A 170 18.65 -20.33 48.13
N GLU A 171 19.20 -21.41 47.59
CA GLU A 171 18.52 -22.32 46.65
C GLU A 171 17.23 -22.89 47.27
N LYS A 172 17.32 -23.43 48.49
CA LYS A 172 16.15 -23.93 49.24
C LYS A 172 15.12 -22.83 49.51
N ALA A 173 15.56 -21.62 49.83
CA ALA A 173 14.68 -20.48 50.08
C ALA A 173 13.91 -20.07 48.83
N LEU A 174 14.49 -20.21 47.62
CA LEU A 174 13.82 -19.94 46.35
C LEU A 174 12.86 -21.05 45.95
N LEU A 175 13.24 -22.33 46.11
CA LEU A 175 12.37 -23.46 45.80
C LEU A 175 11.08 -23.48 46.66
N SER A 176 11.10 -22.81 47.82
CA SER A 176 9.92 -22.62 48.67
C SER A 176 8.96 -21.51 48.20
N LYS A 177 9.26 -20.83 47.09
CA LYS A 177 8.48 -19.73 46.54
C LYS A 177 7.76 -20.15 45.26
N GLU A 178 6.57 -19.59 45.06
CA GLU A 178 5.89 -19.66 43.78
C GLU A 178 6.53 -18.62 42.84
N LEU A 179 7.38 -19.10 41.93
CA LEU A 179 8.08 -18.31 40.93
C LEU A 179 7.56 -18.71 39.55
N ASN A 180 7.54 -17.78 38.60
CA ASN A 180 7.38 -18.18 37.21
C ASN A 180 8.66 -18.90 36.71
N GLU A 181 8.53 -19.63 35.61
CA GLU A 181 9.61 -20.47 35.08
C GLU A 181 10.87 -19.65 34.75
N ILE A 182 10.69 -18.49 34.12
CA ILE A 182 11.79 -17.59 33.73
C ILE A 182 12.55 -17.09 34.97
N GLU A 183 11.83 -16.58 35.98
CA GLU A 183 12.41 -16.12 37.24
C GLU A 183 13.13 -17.25 37.97
N SER A 184 12.53 -18.44 38.01
CA SER A 184 13.12 -19.62 38.63
C SER A 184 14.44 -19.98 37.94
N PHE A 185 14.46 -20.07 36.62
CA PHE A 185 15.63 -20.46 35.85
C PHE A 185 16.76 -19.42 35.96
N GLU A 186 16.47 -18.13 35.82
CA GLU A 186 17.48 -17.06 35.96
C GLU A 186 18.09 -17.02 37.37
N LEU A 187 17.27 -17.25 38.41
CA LEU A 187 17.76 -17.28 39.79
C LEU A 187 18.57 -18.54 40.10
N MET A 188 18.14 -19.71 39.61
CA MET A 188 18.90 -20.94 39.75
C MET A 188 20.22 -20.86 38.98
N TYR A 189 20.21 -20.43 37.72
CA TYR A 189 21.40 -20.13 36.91
C TYR A 189 22.40 -19.28 37.70
N THR A 190 21.94 -18.17 38.27
CA THR A 190 22.78 -17.26 39.06
C THR A 190 23.39 -17.96 40.28
N ILE A 191 22.61 -18.69 41.08
CA ILE A 191 23.16 -19.36 42.27
C ILE A 191 24.20 -20.42 41.88
N LYS A 192 23.95 -21.19 40.81
CA LYS A 192 24.90 -22.19 40.31
C LYS A 192 26.19 -21.54 39.82
N LEU A 193 26.12 -20.41 39.10
CA LEU A 193 27.30 -19.62 38.74
C LEU A 193 28.14 -19.23 39.96
N TYR A 194 27.52 -18.70 41.03
CA TYR A 194 28.26 -18.31 42.24
C TYR A 194 28.89 -19.49 42.98
N LYS A 195 28.25 -20.67 42.98
CA LYS A 195 28.88 -21.92 43.45
C LYS A 195 30.07 -22.31 42.58
N GLY A 196 29.94 -22.21 41.26
CA GLY A 196 31.04 -22.40 40.31
C GLY A 196 32.22 -21.46 40.57
N PHE A 197 31.96 -20.16 40.74
CA PHE A 197 33.00 -19.17 41.07
C PHE A 197 33.71 -19.47 42.39
N LEU A 198 32.97 -19.92 43.41
CA LEU A 198 33.53 -20.32 44.69
C LEU A 198 34.53 -21.47 44.51
N TYR A 199 34.14 -22.55 43.82
CA TYR A 199 35.03 -23.69 43.57
C TYR A 199 36.18 -23.35 42.62
N PHE A 200 35.95 -22.50 41.62
CA PHE A 200 37.00 -21.99 40.75
C PHE A 200 38.07 -21.26 41.55
N LYS A 201 37.67 -20.41 42.51
CA LYS A 201 38.57 -19.70 43.42
C LYS A 201 39.31 -20.64 44.38
N MET A 202 38.69 -21.75 44.77
CA MET A 202 39.32 -22.84 45.53
C MET A 202 40.32 -23.64 44.69
N ARG A 203 40.39 -23.42 43.37
CA ARG A 203 41.13 -24.23 42.39
C ARG A 203 40.65 -25.69 42.31
N ASP A 204 39.40 -25.94 42.70
CA ASP A 204 38.72 -27.21 42.50
C ASP A 204 37.96 -27.15 41.16
N TYR A 205 38.72 -27.26 40.07
CA TYR A 205 38.20 -27.06 38.72
C TYR A 205 37.17 -28.12 38.31
N THR A 206 37.24 -29.32 38.88
CA THR A 206 36.26 -30.39 38.62
C THR A 206 34.87 -29.97 39.11
N LYS A 207 34.76 -29.57 40.38
CA LYS A 207 33.47 -29.09 40.90
C LYS A 207 33.04 -27.77 40.30
N ALA A 208 33.98 -26.88 39.99
CA ALA A 208 33.67 -25.65 39.29
C ALA A 208 33.00 -25.95 37.94
N GLY A 209 33.56 -26.89 37.17
CA GLY A 209 32.99 -27.38 35.92
C GLY A 209 31.58 -27.94 36.10
N GLU A 210 31.37 -28.85 37.06
CA GLU A 210 30.05 -29.41 37.38
C GLU A 210 29.00 -28.32 37.63
N TYR A 211 29.33 -27.27 38.41
CA TYR A 211 28.38 -26.19 38.68
C TYR A 211 28.14 -25.25 37.50
N PHE A 212 29.15 -25.03 36.65
CA PHE A 212 28.93 -24.26 35.42
C PHE A 212 28.09 -25.06 34.41
N GLU A 213 28.28 -26.37 34.28
CA GLU A 213 27.39 -27.24 33.50
C GLU A 213 25.96 -27.26 34.05
N GLU A 214 25.80 -27.38 35.38
CA GLU A 214 24.49 -27.27 36.03
C GLU A 214 23.84 -25.91 35.75
N SER A 215 24.62 -24.82 35.68
CA SER A 215 24.07 -23.51 35.34
C SER A 215 23.54 -23.49 33.90
N LEU A 216 24.26 -24.09 32.94
CA LEU A 216 23.81 -24.20 31.55
C LEU A 216 22.53 -25.02 31.38
N HIS A 217 22.22 -25.94 32.30
CA HIS A 217 20.95 -26.63 32.29
C HIS A 217 19.74 -25.70 32.51
N PHE A 218 19.94 -24.59 33.23
CA PHE A 218 18.89 -23.56 33.42
C PHE A 218 18.90 -22.50 32.33
N LYS A 219 20.05 -22.26 31.70
CA LYS A 219 20.24 -21.26 30.63
C LYS A 219 21.31 -21.72 29.65
N GLU A 220 20.88 -22.40 28.58
CA GLU A 220 21.78 -23.07 27.63
C GLU A 220 22.73 -22.10 26.91
N ASP A 221 22.29 -20.87 26.68
CA ASP A 221 23.06 -19.78 26.05
C ASP A 221 23.81 -18.91 27.09
N GLY A 222 23.99 -19.43 28.30
CA GLY A 222 24.60 -18.74 29.44
C GLY A 222 26.07 -18.37 29.21
N ILE A 223 26.35 -17.21 28.63
CA ILE A 223 27.71 -16.84 28.18
C ILE A 223 28.71 -16.78 29.34
N THR A 224 28.25 -16.37 30.53
CA THR A 224 29.10 -16.38 31.72
C THR A 224 29.55 -17.80 32.05
N ALA A 225 28.64 -18.77 32.04
CA ALA A 225 28.97 -20.16 32.33
C ALA A 225 29.90 -20.77 31.26
N ILE A 226 29.60 -20.54 29.98
CA ILE A 226 30.42 -21.02 28.85
C ILE A 226 31.86 -20.50 28.95
N PHE A 227 32.04 -19.21 29.22
CA PHE A 227 33.36 -18.62 29.41
C PHE A 227 34.14 -19.28 30.55
N HIS A 228 33.50 -19.50 31.70
CA HIS A 228 34.20 -20.11 32.84
C HIS A 228 34.43 -21.62 32.64
N LEU A 229 33.60 -22.32 31.87
CA LEU A 229 33.86 -23.69 31.43
C LEU A 229 35.09 -23.79 30.52
N ALA A 230 35.29 -22.81 29.64
CA ALA A 230 36.51 -22.72 28.84
C ALA A 230 37.75 -22.60 29.74
N LEU A 231 37.70 -21.72 30.76
CA LEU A 231 38.79 -21.57 31.73
C LEU A 231 39.04 -22.83 32.56
N VAL A 232 37.98 -23.48 33.06
CA VAL A 232 38.07 -24.77 33.77
C VAL A 232 38.76 -25.82 32.89
N SER A 233 38.33 -25.92 31.63
CA SER A 233 38.91 -26.88 30.67
C SER A 233 40.39 -26.61 30.41
N LEU A 234 40.80 -25.34 30.28
CA LEU A 234 42.21 -24.96 30.17
C LEU A 234 43.01 -25.39 31.41
N HIS A 235 42.50 -25.09 32.61
CA HIS A 235 43.17 -25.48 33.86
C HIS A 235 43.27 -27.00 34.04
N GLN A 236 42.35 -27.76 33.47
CA GLN A 236 42.36 -29.23 33.46
C GLN A 236 43.20 -29.82 32.31
N GLY A 237 43.71 -28.99 31.39
CA GLY A 237 44.45 -29.43 30.20
C GLY A 237 43.58 -30.06 29.11
N ASN A 238 42.25 -29.92 29.19
CA ASN A 238 41.32 -30.39 28.16
C ASN A 238 41.16 -29.32 27.07
N LEU A 239 42.16 -29.23 26.19
CA LEU A 239 42.22 -28.19 25.16
C LEU A 239 41.06 -28.26 24.15
N ASN A 240 40.53 -29.46 23.86
CA ASN A 240 39.43 -29.58 22.90
C ASN A 240 38.15 -28.89 23.41
N SER A 241 37.75 -29.17 24.65
CA SER A 241 36.59 -28.52 25.27
C SER A 241 36.82 -27.03 25.52
N ALA A 242 38.06 -26.64 25.84
CA ALA A 242 38.44 -25.24 25.96
C ALA A 242 38.27 -24.49 24.63
N PHE A 243 38.72 -25.08 23.51
CA PHE A 243 38.62 -24.48 22.18
C PHE A 243 37.17 -24.36 21.73
N GLU A 244 36.35 -25.38 21.93
CA GLU A 244 34.92 -25.34 21.60
C GLU A 244 34.22 -24.21 22.38
N SER A 245 34.42 -24.15 23.70
CA SER A 245 33.80 -23.13 24.55
C SER A 245 34.32 -21.73 24.22
N ALA A 246 35.63 -21.56 23.99
CA ALA A 246 36.22 -20.27 23.61
C ALA A 246 35.73 -19.78 22.24
N GLN A 247 35.51 -20.69 21.29
CA GLN A 247 34.91 -20.39 20.00
C GLN A 247 33.46 -19.91 20.17
N THR A 248 32.66 -20.58 21.01
CA THR A 248 31.30 -20.11 21.34
C THR A 248 31.30 -18.71 21.95
N VAL A 249 32.26 -18.40 22.84
CA VAL A 249 32.40 -17.04 23.39
C VAL A 249 32.72 -16.02 22.31
N PHE A 250 33.65 -16.35 21.42
CA PHE A 250 34.03 -15.47 20.32
C PHE A 250 32.88 -15.21 19.34
N ASP A 251 32.11 -16.25 19.02
CA ASP A 251 30.94 -16.12 18.15
C ASP A 251 29.78 -15.35 18.83
N TYR A 252 29.64 -15.44 20.15
CA TYR A 252 28.73 -14.58 20.91
C TYR A 252 29.10 -13.09 20.78
N ASP A 253 30.38 -12.74 20.95
CA ASP A 253 30.83 -11.35 20.78
C ASP A 253 30.57 -10.87 19.33
N ARG A 254 30.90 -11.71 18.33
CA ARG A 254 30.56 -11.42 16.91
C ARG A 254 29.07 -11.18 16.72
N PHE A 255 28.21 -11.99 17.32
CA PHE A 255 26.77 -11.84 17.20
C PHE A 255 26.26 -10.52 17.81
N CYS A 256 26.80 -10.12 18.98
CA CYS A 256 26.50 -8.84 19.61
C CYS A 256 26.90 -7.66 18.70
N ILE A 257 28.09 -7.73 18.12
CA ILE A 257 28.64 -6.73 17.21
C ILE A 257 27.81 -6.62 15.93
N ASP A 258 27.45 -7.76 15.33
CA ASP A 258 26.58 -7.86 14.16
C ASP A 258 25.19 -7.26 14.41
N TYR A 259 24.64 -7.48 15.61
CA TYR A 259 23.38 -6.87 16.01
C TYR A 259 23.47 -5.34 16.04
N ALA A 260 24.53 -4.79 16.64
CA ALA A 260 24.75 -3.34 16.65
C ALA A 260 24.95 -2.77 15.23
N LEU A 261 25.69 -3.49 14.38
CA LEU A 261 25.90 -3.14 12.98
C LEU A 261 24.59 -3.13 12.21
N LYS A 262 23.76 -4.18 12.30
CA LYS A 262 22.47 -4.29 11.59
C LYS A 262 21.54 -3.13 11.94
N ASN A 263 21.52 -2.72 13.21
CA ASN A 263 20.63 -1.69 13.74
C ASN A 263 21.19 -0.26 13.68
N ASN A 264 22.36 -0.03 13.06
CA ASN A 264 23.01 1.29 12.98
C ASN A 264 23.35 1.91 14.36
N MET A 265 23.68 1.09 15.36
CA MET A 265 23.94 1.53 16.73
C MET A 265 25.44 1.63 17.03
N ILE A 266 26.10 2.70 16.55
CA ILE A 266 27.58 2.84 16.68
C ILE A 266 28.05 2.87 18.14
N HIS A 267 27.25 3.44 19.04
CA HIS A 267 27.58 3.46 20.46
C HIS A 267 27.59 2.06 21.08
N LEU A 268 26.66 1.21 20.66
CA LEU A 268 26.55 -0.18 21.11
C LEU A 268 27.62 -1.06 20.46
N TYR A 269 27.94 -0.81 19.19
CA TYR A 269 29.03 -1.45 18.46
C TYR A 269 30.36 -1.29 19.21
N ASP A 270 30.72 -0.04 19.52
CA ASP A 270 31.95 0.24 20.26
C ASP A 270 31.93 -0.33 21.68
N PHE A 271 30.76 -0.34 22.33
CA PHE A 271 30.62 -0.95 23.66
C PHE A 271 30.96 -2.44 23.62
N TYR A 272 30.42 -3.19 22.65
CA TYR A 272 30.69 -4.62 22.53
C TYR A 272 32.15 -4.94 22.19
N ILE A 273 32.84 -4.07 21.45
CA ILE A 273 34.28 -4.25 21.21
C ILE A 273 35.08 -3.99 22.49
N GLU A 274 34.78 -2.88 23.17
CA GLU A 274 35.47 -2.45 24.39
C GLU A 274 35.25 -3.43 25.56
N CYS A 275 34.04 -3.99 25.65
CA CYS A 275 33.61 -4.90 26.71
C CYS A 275 33.39 -6.34 26.23
N SER A 276 34.09 -6.76 25.17
CA SER A 276 34.00 -8.14 24.64
C SER A 276 34.33 -9.17 25.71
N VAL A 277 33.56 -10.26 25.74
CA VAL A 277 33.77 -11.37 26.69
C VAL A 277 35.09 -12.07 26.40
N THR A 278 35.43 -12.24 25.13
CA THR A 278 36.71 -12.76 24.65
C THR A 278 37.90 -12.01 25.25
N GLY A 279 37.78 -10.70 25.47
CA GLY A 279 38.82 -9.89 26.09
C GLY A 279 39.21 -10.33 27.51
N TYR A 280 38.32 -11.01 28.23
CA TYR A 280 38.59 -11.49 29.58
C TYR A 280 39.50 -12.72 29.62
N PHE A 281 39.61 -13.52 28.55
CA PHE A 281 40.56 -14.63 28.50
C PHE A 281 42.00 -14.15 28.70
N PHE A 282 42.33 -12.96 28.18
CA PHE A 282 43.67 -12.38 28.27
C PHE A 282 44.05 -11.86 29.66
N ARG A 283 43.18 -12.03 30.65
CA ARG A 283 43.51 -11.84 32.07
C ARG A 283 44.09 -13.11 32.71
N GLU A 284 43.92 -14.25 32.05
CA GLU A 284 44.30 -15.57 32.56
C GLU A 284 45.53 -16.08 31.81
N GLU A 285 46.59 -16.41 32.54
CA GLU A 285 47.84 -16.90 31.93
C GLU A 285 47.62 -18.20 31.13
N VAL A 286 46.67 -19.04 31.56
CA VAL A 286 46.32 -20.31 30.89
C VAL A 286 45.68 -20.10 29.52
N ALA A 287 45.19 -18.89 29.21
CA ALA A 287 44.61 -18.59 27.91
C ALA A 287 45.65 -18.48 26.79
N PHE A 288 46.95 -18.57 27.10
CA PHE A 288 48.00 -18.66 26.07
C PHE A 288 47.69 -19.75 25.03
N ASP A 289 47.19 -20.91 25.47
CA ASP A 289 46.90 -22.02 24.58
C ASP A 289 45.73 -21.74 23.61
N LEU A 290 44.93 -20.69 23.85
CA LEU A 290 43.87 -20.23 22.95
C LEU A 290 44.37 -19.32 21.81
N LEU A 291 45.60 -18.79 21.89
CA LEU A 291 46.13 -17.86 20.87
C LEU A 291 46.02 -18.35 19.42
N PRO A 292 46.28 -19.64 19.10
CA PRO A 292 46.19 -20.12 17.72
C PRO A 292 44.82 -19.92 17.07
N ILE A 293 43.73 -19.98 17.86
CA ILE A 293 42.37 -19.74 17.36
C ILE A 293 42.24 -18.30 16.87
N TYR A 294 42.66 -17.33 17.68
CA TYR A 294 42.52 -15.92 17.37
C TYR A 294 43.51 -15.43 16.29
N GLU A 295 44.73 -15.99 16.26
CA GLU A 295 45.73 -15.68 15.23
C GLU A 295 45.23 -16.04 13.82
N SER A 296 44.51 -17.16 13.69
CA SER A 296 43.96 -17.60 12.40
C SER A 296 43.01 -16.55 11.79
N CYS A 297 42.13 -15.95 12.61
CA CYS A 297 41.19 -14.93 12.16
C CYS A 297 41.88 -13.62 11.75
N ILE A 298 42.99 -13.28 12.40
CA ILE A 298 43.70 -12.01 12.17
C ILE A 298 44.50 -12.04 10.87
N ASN A 299 45.21 -13.15 10.63
CA ASN A 299 46.13 -13.27 9.49
C ASN A 299 45.41 -13.14 8.14
N GLU A 300 44.16 -13.59 8.05
CA GLU A 300 43.33 -13.46 6.85
C GLU A 300 42.87 -12.00 6.63
N SER A 301 42.55 -11.29 7.71
CA SER A 301 41.84 -10.01 7.65
C SER A 301 42.76 -8.78 7.63
N ILE A 302 43.93 -8.81 8.27
CA ILE A 302 44.81 -7.62 8.39
C ILE A 302 45.32 -7.11 7.03
N SER A 303 45.72 -8.01 6.15
CA SER A 303 46.43 -7.65 4.91
C SER A 303 45.58 -6.81 3.96
N SER A 304 44.26 -6.99 3.97
CA SER A 304 43.31 -6.27 3.11
C SER A 304 42.57 -5.13 3.82
N ALA A 305 42.51 -5.14 5.16
CA ALA A 305 41.67 -4.24 5.94
C ALA A 305 41.89 -2.75 5.62
N GLN A 306 43.15 -2.29 5.60
CA GLN A 306 43.47 -0.89 5.35
C GLN A 306 43.04 -0.44 3.93
N ILE A 307 43.30 -1.30 2.93
CA ILE A 307 42.93 -1.04 1.53
C ILE A 307 41.40 -0.90 1.41
N ARG A 308 40.66 -1.81 2.05
CA ARG A 308 39.18 -1.83 2.07
C ARG A 308 38.60 -0.58 2.74
N ILE A 309 39.15 -0.19 3.89
CA ILE A 309 38.74 1.01 4.63
C ILE A 309 39.02 2.28 3.81
N ASP A 310 40.20 2.41 3.23
CA ASP A 310 40.57 3.59 2.44
C ASP A 310 39.70 3.70 1.18
N LYS A 311 39.43 2.57 0.50
CA LYS A 311 38.48 2.52 -0.63
C LYS A 311 37.09 2.99 -0.22
N MET A 312 36.48 2.41 0.84
CA MET A 312 35.17 2.84 1.31
C MET A 312 35.13 4.33 1.71
N LYS A 313 36.22 4.84 2.30
CA LYS A 313 36.35 6.25 2.68
C LYS A 313 36.32 7.17 1.46
N GLU A 314 37.11 6.85 0.43
CA GLU A 314 37.13 7.58 -0.83
C GLU A 314 35.75 7.55 -1.50
N ASP A 315 35.12 6.37 -1.54
CA ASP A 315 33.83 6.16 -2.16
C ASP A 315 32.73 6.96 -1.45
N ILE A 316 32.67 6.94 -0.11
CA ILE A 316 31.71 7.74 0.67
C ILE A 316 31.90 9.23 0.43
N LEU A 317 33.14 9.73 0.40
CA LEU A 317 33.41 11.14 0.08
C LEU A 317 32.88 11.48 -1.31
N SER A 318 33.08 10.59 -2.27
CA SER A 318 32.61 10.76 -3.64
C SER A 318 31.06 10.82 -3.75
N LEU A 319 30.33 10.20 -2.82
CA LEU A 319 28.86 10.17 -2.81
C LEU A 319 28.24 11.46 -2.28
N LYS A 320 28.93 12.19 -1.39
CA LYS A 320 28.38 13.39 -0.73
C LYS A 320 28.05 14.54 -1.69
N ASP A 321 28.75 14.59 -2.82
CA ASP A 321 28.54 15.60 -3.86
C ASP A 321 27.34 15.27 -4.76
N MET A 322 26.76 14.07 -4.65
CA MET A 322 25.65 13.65 -5.49
C MET A 322 24.34 14.29 -5.05
N LYS A 323 23.55 14.72 -6.04
CA LYS A 323 22.23 15.32 -5.82
C LYS A 323 21.30 14.37 -5.06
N TRP A 324 21.26 13.08 -5.43
CA TRP A 324 20.39 12.10 -4.78
C TRP A 324 20.75 11.87 -3.31
N TYR A 325 22.02 12.01 -2.91
CA TYR A 325 22.45 11.84 -1.52
C TYR A 325 21.73 12.81 -0.58
N LYS A 326 21.41 14.02 -1.08
CA LYS A 326 20.66 15.05 -0.36
C LYS A 326 19.14 14.80 -0.36
N GLU A 327 18.63 14.16 -1.41
CA GLU A 327 17.20 14.01 -1.70
C GLU A 327 16.61 12.67 -1.19
N ASN A 328 17.45 11.69 -0.84
CA ASN A 328 17.01 10.32 -0.53
C ASN A 328 16.56 10.06 0.93
N GLY A 329 15.80 8.96 1.08
CA GLY A 329 15.10 8.54 2.29
C GLY A 329 16.01 8.39 3.52
N ALA A 330 15.40 8.53 4.71
CA ALA A 330 16.10 8.49 6.01
C ALA A 330 17.01 7.25 6.16
N LEU A 331 16.58 6.09 5.67
CA LEU A 331 17.31 4.83 5.78
C LEU A 331 18.70 4.84 5.11
N ILE A 332 18.82 5.33 3.87
CA ILE A 332 20.10 5.39 3.14
C ILE A 332 21.09 6.27 3.88
N ARG A 333 20.62 7.44 4.33
CA ARG A 333 21.44 8.39 5.09
C ARG A 333 21.90 7.79 6.41
N THR A 334 21.01 7.12 7.15
CA THR A 334 21.38 6.45 8.40
C THR A 334 22.47 5.40 8.19
N ASN A 335 22.33 4.54 7.18
CA ASN A 335 23.34 3.51 6.89
C ASN A 335 24.68 4.11 6.47
N LEU A 336 24.68 5.06 5.52
CA LEU A 336 25.93 5.68 5.05
C LEU A 336 26.61 6.49 6.15
N ASN A 337 25.85 7.17 7.02
CA ASN A 337 26.39 7.86 8.19
C ASN A 337 27.00 6.88 9.18
N PHE A 338 26.39 5.70 9.39
CA PHE A 338 26.97 4.66 10.23
C PHE A 338 28.31 4.18 9.67
N VAL A 339 28.39 3.86 8.36
CA VAL A 339 29.64 3.44 7.71
C VAL A 339 30.71 4.55 7.81
N GLU A 340 30.33 5.81 7.60
CA GLU A 340 31.26 6.94 7.73
C GLU A 340 31.80 7.08 9.16
N LEU A 341 30.92 6.99 10.17
CA LEU A 341 31.32 7.05 11.58
C LEU A 341 32.23 5.88 11.95
N PHE A 342 31.91 4.68 11.49
CA PHE A 342 32.72 3.49 11.67
C PHE A 342 34.14 3.71 11.11
N ILE A 343 34.27 4.12 9.85
CA ILE A 343 35.56 4.40 9.22
C ILE A 343 36.31 5.48 10.01
N LYS A 344 35.64 6.56 10.40
CA LYS A 344 36.27 7.66 11.16
C LYS A 344 36.81 7.21 12.52
N GLN A 345 36.13 6.29 13.19
CA GLN A 345 36.48 5.83 14.54
C GLN A 345 37.49 4.68 14.54
N HIS A 346 37.49 3.83 13.51
CA HIS A 346 38.20 2.54 13.54
C HIS A 346 39.23 2.35 12.43
N ASN A 347 39.49 3.32 11.56
CA ASN A 347 40.34 3.15 10.36
C ASN A 347 41.76 2.62 10.56
N LYS A 348 42.32 2.67 11.77
CA LYS A 348 43.68 2.20 12.09
C LYS A 348 43.69 1.10 13.14
N SER A 349 42.52 0.56 13.47
CA SER A 349 42.40 -0.45 14.50
C SER A 349 42.77 -1.81 13.93
N GLU A 350 43.67 -2.51 14.59
CA GLU A 350 43.98 -3.93 14.31
C GLU A 350 43.12 -4.86 15.18
N ASN A 351 42.12 -4.32 15.90
CA ASN A 351 41.25 -5.14 16.73
C ASN A 351 40.51 -6.20 15.91
N ILE A 352 40.56 -7.46 16.36
CA ILE A 352 40.00 -8.62 15.66
C ILE A 352 38.52 -8.41 15.28
N PHE A 353 37.71 -7.87 16.18
CA PHE A 353 36.29 -7.66 15.94
C PHE A 353 36.00 -6.57 14.91
N ILE A 354 36.87 -5.55 14.86
CA ILE A 354 36.78 -4.49 13.84
C ILE A 354 37.15 -5.06 12.47
N LEU A 355 38.21 -5.87 12.41
CA LEU A 355 38.64 -6.53 11.19
C LEU A 355 37.56 -7.47 10.64
N GLU A 356 36.98 -8.30 11.51
CA GLU A 356 35.89 -9.23 11.18
C GLU A 356 34.60 -8.51 10.75
N SER A 357 34.36 -7.31 11.29
CA SER A 357 33.16 -6.53 10.92
C SER A 357 33.24 -5.95 9.51
N LEU A 358 34.41 -5.90 8.87
CA LEU A 358 34.58 -5.20 7.58
C LEU A 358 33.68 -5.76 6.49
N ASP A 359 33.49 -7.07 6.43
CA ASP A 359 32.57 -7.71 5.48
C ASP A 359 31.13 -7.24 5.69
N GLY A 360 30.70 -7.14 6.96
CA GLY A 360 29.39 -6.63 7.33
C GLY A 360 29.21 -5.14 6.98
N ILE A 361 30.25 -4.34 7.18
CA ILE A 361 30.27 -2.90 6.87
C ILE A 361 30.21 -2.68 5.36
N GLU A 362 31.01 -3.40 4.57
CA GLU A 362 30.98 -3.34 3.11
C GLU A 362 29.65 -3.80 2.55
N LYS A 363 29.10 -4.91 3.06
CA LYS A 363 27.77 -5.38 2.67
C LYS A 363 26.71 -4.32 2.94
N LYS A 364 26.77 -3.65 4.10
CA LYS A 364 25.87 -2.54 4.44
C LYS A 364 26.04 -1.34 3.49
N PHE A 365 27.28 -1.03 3.13
CA PHE A 365 27.59 0.02 2.16
C PHE A 365 26.99 -0.31 0.78
N VAL A 366 27.31 -1.49 0.23
CA VAL A 366 26.80 -1.98 -1.07
C VAL A 366 25.28 -2.01 -1.11
N GLN A 367 24.62 -2.59 -0.09
CA GLN A 367 23.15 -2.60 -0.01
C GLN A 367 22.54 -1.20 0.00
N SER A 368 23.24 -0.22 0.61
CA SER A 368 22.80 1.18 0.61
C SER A 368 22.93 1.81 -0.78
N LEU A 369 23.93 1.42 -1.57
CA LEU A 369 24.08 1.84 -2.97
C LEU A 369 23.01 1.21 -3.87
N GLU A 370 22.74 -0.09 -3.72
CA GLU A 370 21.68 -0.80 -4.46
C GLU A 370 20.31 -0.17 -4.19
N PHE A 371 20.00 0.09 -2.93
CA PHE A 371 18.74 0.71 -2.54
C PHE A 371 18.64 2.16 -3.03
N ALA A 372 19.76 2.90 -3.08
CA ALA A 372 19.80 4.22 -3.69
C ALA A 372 19.50 4.17 -5.20
N GLN A 373 20.10 3.22 -5.92
CA GLN A 373 19.83 3.01 -7.34
C GLN A 373 18.35 2.69 -7.60
N GLN A 374 17.78 1.75 -6.86
CA GLN A 374 16.35 1.40 -6.96
C GLN A 374 15.44 2.60 -6.67
N THR A 375 15.81 3.43 -5.70
CA THR A 375 15.05 4.64 -5.35
C THR A 375 15.07 5.67 -6.49
N ILE A 376 16.23 5.87 -7.13
CA ILE A 376 16.38 6.76 -8.28
C ILE A 376 15.51 6.25 -9.44
N GLU A 377 15.64 4.97 -9.80
CA GLU A 377 14.87 4.33 -10.86
C GLU A 377 13.36 4.47 -10.63
N LYS A 378 12.89 4.18 -9.40
CA LYS A 378 11.49 4.32 -9.02
C LYS A 378 11.01 5.78 -9.15
N SER A 379 11.81 6.76 -8.71
CA SER A 379 11.44 8.17 -8.81
C SER A 379 11.23 8.63 -10.26
N PHE A 380 11.96 8.03 -11.22
CA PHE A 380 11.79 8.30 -12.63
C PHE A 380 10.57 7.58 -13.22
N LEU A 381 10.31 6.33 -12.81
CA LEU A 381 9.08 5.61 -13.19
C LEU A 381 7.82 6.35 -12.71
N ASP A 382 7.84 6.88 -11.49
CA ASP A 382 6.75 7.68 -10.94
C ASP A 382 6.51 8.97 -11.76
N LYS A 383 7.59 9.60 -12.26
CA LYS A 383 7.48 10.75 -13.18
C LYS A 383 6.83 10.36 -14.51
N ILE A 384 7.21 9.22 -15.11
CA ILE A 384 6.56 8.71 -16.34
C ILE A 384 5.07 8.53 -16.11
N TYR A 385 4.72 7.82 -15.04
CA TYR A 385 3.33 7.54 -14.72
C TYR A 385 2.53 8.84 -14.55
N SER A 386 3.10 9.84 -13.87
CA SER A 386 2.46 11.15 -13.70
C SER A 386 2.24 11.90 -15.01
N GLN A 387 3.16 11.81 -15.98
CA GLN A 387 3.04 12.45 -17.29
C GLN A 387 2.02 11.72 -18.18
N LEU A 388 2.04 10.38 -18.19
CA LEU A 388 1.12 9.57 -18.98
C LEU A 388 -0.31 9.61 -18.44
N LYS A 389 -0.51 9.92 -17.16
CA LYS A 389 -1.83 10.06 -16.53
C LYS A 389 -2.72 11.09 -17.25
N ILE A 390 -2.14 12.11 -17.89
CA ILE A 390 -2.89 13.11 -18.65
C ILE A 390 -3.66 12.46 -19.82
N TYR A 391 -3.04 11.48 -20.50
CA TYR A 391 -3.71 10.73 -21.56
C TYR A 391 -4.87 9.90 -21.02
N GLU A 392 -4.71 9.25 -19.87
CA GLU A 392 -5.78 8.47 -19.24
C GLU A 392 -6.98 9.34 -18.87
N ILE A 393 -6.74 10.53 -18.33
CA ILE A 393 -7.81 11.49 -18.02
C ILE A 393 -8.58 11.85 -19.29
N LYS A 394 -7.87 12.20 -20.37
CA LYS A 394 -8.51 12.64 -21.61
C LYS A 394 -9.25 11.52 -22.35
N ILE A 395 -8.68 10.31 -22.38
CA ILE A 395 -9.34 9.12 -22.93
C ILE A 395 -10.66 8.85 -22.18
N ASN A 396 -10.64 8.94 -20.85
CA ASN A 396 -11.84 8.74 -20.04
C ASN A 396 -12.91 9.83 -20.29
N GLU A 397 -12.49 11.09 -20.45
CA GLU A 397 -13.40 12.20 -20.81
C GLU A 397 -14.09 11.95 -22.16
N ASP A 398 -13.34 11.52 -23.18
CA ASP A 398 -13.86 11.23 -24.52
C ASP A 398 -14.77 9.99 -24.52
N GLU A 399 -14.43 8.94 -23.75
CA GLU A 399 -15.28 7.77 -23.56
C GLU A 399 -16.61 8.13 -22.88
N ASP A 400 -16.59 8.99 -21.87
CA ASP A 400 -17.79 9.47 -21.20
C ASP A 400 -18.65 10.36 -22.11
N LEU A 401 -18.02 11.20 -22.95
CA LEU A 401 -18.73 11.99 -23.96
C LEU A 401 -19.42 11.08 -24.98
N LYS A 402 -18.74 10.03 -25.45
CA LYS A 402 -19.31 9.01 -26.34
C LYS A 402 -20.53 8.33 -25.71
N LYS A 403 -20.44 7.90 -24.45
CA LYS A 403 -21.58 7.31 -23.71
C LYS A 403 -22.77 8.28 -23.62
N ARG A 404 -22.52 9.57 -23.39
CA ARG A 404 -23.58 10.59 -23.36
C ARG A 404 -24.25 10.77 -24.71
N LEU A 405 -23.48 10.84 -25.80
CA LEU A 405 -24.03 10.96 -27.16
C LEU A 405 -24.93 9.77 -27.52
N ILE A 406 -24.53 8.55 -27.17
CA ILE A 406 -25.35 7.34 -27.39
C ILE A 406 -26.66 7.43 -26.58
N SER A 407 -26.59 7.81 -25.30
CA SER A 407 -27.78 7.97 -24.46
C SER A 407 -28.72 9.06 -24.98
N ASP A 408 -28.19 10.19 -25.44
CA ASP A 408 -28.99 11.30 -25.97
C ASP A 408 -29.63 10.96 -27.32
N LEU A 409 -28.94 10.17 -28.16
CA LEU A 409 -29.50 9.61 -29.39
C LEU A 409 -30.72 8.74 -29.08
N GLU A 410 -30.60 7.80 -28.16
CA GLU A 410 -31.71 6.91 -27.76
C GLU A 410 -32.91 7.69 -27.23
N LYS A 411 -32.68 8.65 -26.32
CA LYS A 411 -33.75 9.54 -25.82
C LYS A 411 -34.42 10.32 -26.95
N THR A 412 -33.64 10.79 -27.92
CA THR A 412 -34.16 11.56 -29.05
C THR A 412 -34.95 10.68 -30.02
N LYS A 413 -34.54 9.43 -30.26
CA LYS A 413 -35.31 8.45 -31.04
C LYS A 413 -36.69 8.23 -30.43
N VAL A 414 -36.75 7.94 -29.12
CA VAL A 414 -38.02 7.77 -28.40
C VAL A 414 -38.90 9.02 -28.52
N ARG A 415 -38.32 10.21 -28.36
CA ARG A 415 -39.07 11.47 -28.49
C ARG A 415 -39.60 11.71 -29.91
N LEU A 416 -38.82 11.38 -30.93
CA LEU A 416 -39.22 11.50 -32.34
C LEU A 416 -40.35 10.51 -32.68
N GLU A 417 -40.30 9.28 -32.16
CA GLU A 417 -41.38 8.30 -32.33
C GLU A 417 -42.69 8.75 -31.67
N LEU A 418 -42.61 9.31 -30.45
CA LEU A 418 -43.77 9.92 -29.77
C LEU A 418 -44.32 11.12 -30.55
N LYS A 419 -43.45 11.96 -31.12
CA LYS A 419 -43.88 13.10 -31.95
C LYS A 419 -44.49 12.63 -33.27
N LYS A 420 -43.94 11.60 -33.91
CA LYS A 420 -44.48 10.99 -35.13
C LYS A 420 -45.87 10.41 -34.90
N SER A 421 -46.05 9.61 -33.85
CA SER A 421 -47.32 8.98 -33.51
C SER A 421 -48.41 10.01 -33.18
N SER A 422 -48.09 11.04 -32.39
CA SER A 422 -49.02 12.14 -32.11
C SER A 422 -49.38 12.96 -33.36
N THR A 423 -48.42 13.25 -34.23
CA THR A 423 -48.66 13.99 -35.48
C THR A 423 -49.53 13.19 -36.46
N LEU A 424 -49.27 11.88 -36.60
CA LEU A 424 -50.10 10.97 -37.40
C LEU A 424 -51.53 10.93 -36.87
N ARG A 425 -51.72 10.77 -35.56
CA ARG A 425 -53.04 10.71 -34.93
C ARG A 425 -53.84 12.01 -35.16
N ASN A 426 -53.20 13.16 -35.00
CA ASN A 426 -53.84 14.46 -35.23
C ASN A 426 -54.20 14.66 -36.71
N PHE A 427 -53.31 14.25 -37.62
CA PHE A 427 -53.55 14.33 -39.07
C PHE A 427 -54.68 13.39 -39.51
N GLU A 428 -54.70 12.15 -39.00
CA GLU A 428 -55.76 11.17 -39.24
C GLU A 428 -57.12 11.70 -38.78
N SER A 429 -57.20 12.18 -37.53
CA SER A 429 -58.42 12.74 -36.98
C SER A 429 -58.95 13.93 -37.80
N SER A 430 -58.05 14.82 -38.27
CA SER A 430 -58.44 15.95 -39.11
C SER A 430 -58.94 15.53 -40.49
N MET A 431 -58.31 14.53 -41.12
CA MET A 431 -58.73 14.04 -42.44
C MET A 431 -59.99 13.19 -42.38
N ASP A 432 -60.18 12.38 -41.34
CA ASP A 432 -61.41 11.62 -41.13
C ASP A 432 -62.62 12.54 -40.96
N GLU A 433 -62.45 13.66 -40.27
CA GLU A 433 -63.50 14.68 -40.15
C GLU A 433 -63.85 15.29 -41.51
N LYS A 434 -62.85 15.64 -42.33
CA LYS A 434 -63.08 16.18 -43.69
C LYS A 434 -63.77 15.15 -44.61
N ILE A 435 -63.36 13.89 -44.55
CA ILE A 435 -63.97 12.79 -45.31
C ILE A 435 -65.42 12.58 -44.87
N ARG A 436 -65.71 12.65 -43.56
CA ARG A 436 -67.08 12.56 -43.03
C ARG A 436 -68.00 13.63 -43.62
N ILE A 437 -67.56 14.90 -43.57
CA ILE A 437 -68.30 16.04 -44.12
C ILE A 437 -68.54 15.87 -45.64
N ALA A 438 -67.53 15.43 -46.39
CA ALA A 438 -67.67 15.19 -47.83
C ALA A 438 -68.62 14.02 -48.16
N THR A 439 -68.62 12.96 -47.32
CA THR A 439 -69.53 11.80 -47.46
C THR A 439 -70.99 12.21 -47.28
N GLU A 440 -71.28 13.05 -46.30
CA GLU A 440 -72.63 13.61 -46.09
C GLU A 440 -73.09 14.45 -47.29
N ARG A 441 -72.21 15.26 -47.87
CA ARG A 441 -72.52 16.04 -49.08
C ARG A 441 -72.88 15.15 -50.27
N VAL A 442 -72.17 14.02 -50.48
CA VAL A 442 -72.49 13.07 -51.56
C VAL A 442 -73.89 12.47 -51.38
N LYS A 443 -74.28 12.10 -50.16
CA LYS A 443 -75.62 11.53 -49.87
C LYS A 443 -76.75 12.53 -50.15
N ASN A 444 -76.54 13.81 -49.85
CA ASN A 444 -77.58 14.83 -49.98
C ASN A 444 -77.87 15.27 -51.44
N VAL A 445 -76.97 15.00 -52.40
CA VAL A 445 -77.19 15.32 -53.83
C VAL A 445 -78.37 14.54 -54.43
N GLU A 446 -78.65 13.32 -53.94
CA GLU A 446 -79.72 12.47 -54.48
C GLU A 446 -81.14 13.00 -54.20
N ILE A 447 -81.31 13.77 -53.12
CA ILE A 447 -82.59 14.18 -52.54
C ILE A 447 -83.00 15.61 -52.96
N SER A 448 -82.13 16.37 -53.62
CA SER A 448 -82.42 17.77 -54.01
C SER A 448 -83.56 17.88 -55.05
N ASN A 449 -84.63 18.61 -54.70
CA ASN A 449 -85.83 18.80 -55.54
C ASN A 449 -85.56 19.64 -56.81
N ASP A 450 -84.61 20.57 -56.75
CA ASP A 450 -84.27 21.49 -57.84
C ASP A 450 -83.56 20.80 -59.02
N LEU A 451 -83.02 19.60 -58.79
CA LEU A 451 -82.33 18.78 -59.79
C LEU A 451 -83.15 17.56 -60.20
N ASN A 452 -84.47 17.57 -59.97
CA ASN A 452 -85.37 16.47 -60.38
C ASN A 452 -85.89 16.68 -61.82
N PRO A 453 -85.49 15.83 -62.79
CA PRO A 453 -85.87 15.98 -64.20
C PRO A 453 -87.39 15.97 -64.43
N LEU A 454 -88.11 15.20 -63.60
CA LEU A 454 -89.56 15.03 -63.69
C LEU A 454 -90.31 16.31 -63.30
N ASN A 455 -89.81 17.03 -62.29
CA ASN A 455 -90.37 18.33 -61.88
C ASN A 455 -90.07 19.42 -62.92
N SER A 456 -88.85 19.44 -63.48
CA SER A 456 -88.44 20.38 -64.52
C SER A 456 -89.29 20.22 -65.79
N PHE A 457 -89.52 18.97 -66.23
CA PHE A 457 -90.39 18.66 -67.36
C PHE A 457 -91.83 19.15 -67.14
N LYS A 458 -92.41 18.81 -65.98
CA LYS A 458 -93.80 19.15 -65.64
C LYS A 458 -94.03 20.66 -65.64
N ASN A 459 -93.12 21.42 -65.02
CA ASN A 459 -93.20 22.87 -64.98
C ASN A 459 -93.09 23.48 -66.38
N SER A 460 -92.12 23.05 -67.18
CA SER A 460 -91.94 23.57 -68.54
C SER A 460 -93.15 23.25 -69.44
N MET A 461 -93.74 22.05 -69.33
CA MET A 461 -94.91 21.66 -70.12
C MET A 461 -96.13 22.52 -69.79
N MET A 462 -96.34 22.87 -68.51
CA MET A 462 -97.46 23.69 -68.08
C MET A 462 -97.38 25.12 -68.65
N TYR A 463 -96.20 25.72 -68.67
CA TYR A 463 -95.99 27.03 -69.31
C TYR A 463 -96.25 27.00 -70.81
N SER A 464 -95.80 25.94 -71.50
CA SER A 464 -96.06 25.74 -72.92
C SER A 464 -97.54 25.57 -73.26
N ALA A 465 -98.29 24.86 -72.41
CA ALA A 465 -99.74 24.70 -72.57
C ALA A 465 -100.47 26.05 -72.46
N MET A 466 -100.13 26.86 -71.45
CA MET A 466 -100.69 28.20 -71.28
C MET A 466 -100.38 29.10 -72.49
N LEU A 467 -99.12 29.12 -72.95
CA LEU A 467 -98.70 29.94 -74.09
C LEU A 467 -99.47 29.55 -75.36
N SER A 468 -99.60 28.25 -75.63
CA SER A 468 -100.37 27.72 -76.76
C SER A 468 -101.83 28.20 -76.74
N PHE A 469 -102.46 28.23 -75.56
CA PHE A 469 -103.83 28.70 -75.41
C PHE A 469 -103.97 30.21 -75.72
N PHE A 470 -102.99 31.02 -75.28
CA PHE A 470 -102.95 32.45 -75.62
C PHE A 470 -102.79 32.69 -77.11
N VAL A 471 -101.87 31.96 -77.77
CA VAL A 471 -101.64 32.08 -79.22
C VAL A 471 -102.89 31.68 -79.99
N LEU A 472 -103.61 30.65 -79.53
CA LEU A 472 -104.87 30.23 -80.11
C LEU A 472 -105.91 31.36 -80.08
N LEU A 473 -106.09 32.02 -78.93
CA LEU A 473 -107.05 33.13 -78.81
C LEU A 473 -106.64 34.34 -79.67
N LEU A 474 -105.38 34.75 -79.62
CA LEU A 474 -104.88 35.90 -80.38
C LEU A 474 -105.00 35.69 -81.88
N GLY A 475 -104.57 34.52 -82.38
CA GLY A 475 -104.66 34.18 -83.80
C GLY A 475 -106.10 34.13 -84.30
N GLY A 476 -107.02 33.61 -83.47
CA GLY A 476 -108.44 33.56 -83.83
C GLY A 476 -109.08 34.94 -83.95
N PHE A 477 -108.86 35.84 -82.99
CA PHE A 477 -109.44 37.18 -83.02
C PHE A 477 -108.90 38.06 -84.15
N ALA A 478 -107.60 37.96 -84.45
CA ALA A 478 -106.98 38.76 -85.50
C ALA A 478 -107.59 38.49 -86.88
N GLU A 479 -107.93 37.24 -87.18
CA GLU A 479 -108.44 36.85 -88.49
C GLU A 479 -109.92 37.19 -88.68
N TYR A 480 -110.72 37.11 -87.60
CA TYR A 480 -112.11 37.59 -87.62
C TYR A 480 -112.22 39.11 -87.88
N SER A 481 -111.27 39.90 -87.36
CA SER A 481 -111.24 41.36 -87.57
C SER A 481 -111.13 41.75 -89.04
N ASN A 482 -110.62 40.89 -89.92
CA ASN A 482 -110.42 41.22 -91.33
C ASN A 482 -111.66 41.04 -92.22
N GLU A 483 -112.76 40.41 -91.74
CA GLU A 483 -113.90 39.98 -92.60
C GLU A 483 -115.20 40.83 -92.53
N ILE A 484 -115.26 41.95 -91.79
CA ILE A 484 -116.54 42.63 -91.40
C ILE A 484 -117.25 43.45 -92.53
N GLY A 485 -116.79 43.42 -93.78
CA GLY A 485 -117.26 44.35 -94.83
C GLY A 485 -118.57 44.05 -95.58
N GLN A 486 -119.12 42.83 -95.61
CA GLN A 486 -120.33 42.54 -96.41
C GLN A 486 -121.31 41.57 -95.72
N SER A 487 -122.49 42.11 -95.41
CA SER A 487 -123.73 41.48 -94.91
C SER A 487 -123.80 41.05 -93.43
N SER A 488 -124.74 41.68 -92.72
CA SER A 488 -125.11 41.38 -91.34
C SER A 488 -125.89 40.07 -91.21
N GLY A 489 -125.35 39.12 -90.44
CA GLY A 489 -126.14 38.12 -89.70
C GLY A 489 -125.53 36.72 -89.55
N GLY A 490 -124.92 36.43 -88.38
CA GLY A 490 -124.78 35.06 -87.83
C GLY A 490 -123.57 34.79 -86.91
N TYR A 491 -123.77 34.80 -85.57
CA TYR A 491 -122.75 34.61 -84.50
C TYR A 491 -121.95 33.28 -84.55
N THR A 492 -122.56 32.22 -85.11
CA THR A 492 -121.93 30.89 -85.22
C THR A 492 -120.77 30.86 -86.21
N ARG A 493 -120.81 31.71 -87.26
CA ARG A 493 -119.72 31.80 -88.24
C ARG A 493 -118.49 32.50 -87.65
N ILE A 494 -118.72 33.49 -86.78
CA ILE A 494 -117.68 34.22 -86.03
C ILE A 494 -116.87 33.27 -85.15
N LEU A 495 -117.56 32.47 -84.33
CA LEU A 495 -116.90 31.55 -83.41
C LEU A 495 -116.13 30.45 -84.15
N SER A 496 -116.69 29.95 -85.27
CA SER A 496 -116.06 28.96 -86.12
C SER A 496 -114.76 29.46 -86.74
N VAL A 497 -114.74 30.70 -87.26
CA VAL A 497 -113.54 31.29 -87.87
C VAL A 497 -112.44 31.49 -86.81
N ILE A 498 -112.80 32.05 -85.65
CA ILE A 498 -111.86 32.28 -84.55
C ILE A 498 -111.22 30.97 -84.08
N ILE A 499 -112.01 29.92 -83.85
CA ILE A 499 -111.49 28.64 -83.33
C ILE A 499 -110.65 27.92 -84.39
N PHE A 500 -111.11 27.86 -85.64
CA PHE A 500 -110.42 27.07 -86.66
C PHE A 500 -109.09 27.72 -87.08
N SER A 501 -109.04 29.04 -87.22
CA SER A 501 -107.79 29.76 -87.49
C SER A 501 -106.84 29.80 -86.30
N GLY A 502 -107.36 30.09 -85.10
CA GLY A 502 -106.56 30.09 -83.87
C GLY A 502 -105.94 28.72 -83.57
N SER A 503 -106.67 27.64 -83.80
CA SER A 503 -106.21 26.28 -83.47
C SER A 503 -104.96 25.85 -84.22
N LYS A 504 -104.75 26.29 -85.47
CA LYS A 504 -103.54 25.96 -86.25
C LYS A 504 -102.29 26.49 -85.58
N TRP A 505 -102.31 27.75 -85.14
CA TRP A 505 -101.19 28.39 -84.47
C TRP A 505 -101.03 27.89 -83.03
N GLY A 506 -102.13 27.68 -82.31
CA GLY A 506 -102.10 27.08 -80.97
C GLY A 506 -101.41 25.72 -80.95
N ILE A 507 -101.87 24.77 -81.78
CA ILE A 507 -101.31 23.40 -81.83
C ILE A 507 -99.82 23.41 -82.18
N LEU A 508 -99.39 24.24 -83.14
CA LEU A 508 -97.98 24.36 -83.49
C LEU A 508 -97.14 24.80 -82.28
N THR A 509 -97.61 25.81 -81.54
CA THR A 509 -96.92 26.33 -80.35
C THR A 509 -96.86 25.28 -79.23
N PHE A 510 -97.90 24.46 -79.08
CA PHE A 510 -97.92 23.37 -78.11
C PHE A 510 -96.86 22.30 -78.39
N ILE A 511 -96.73 21.88 -79.66
CA ILE A 511 -95.74 20.86 -80.07
C ILE A 511 -94.31 21.35 -79.85
N VAL A 512 -94.03 22.60 -80.23
CA VAL A 512 -92.72 23.24 -79.95
C VAL A 512 -92.46 23.27 -78.44
N GLY A 513 -93.49 23.60 -77.65
CA GLY A 513 -93.41 23.62 -76.20
C GLY A 513 -93.10 22.27 -75.55
N ILE A 514 -93.69 21.17 -76.03
CA ILE A 514 -93.36 19.80 -75.57
C ILE A 514 -91.88 19.50 -75.82
N PHE A 515 -91.35 19.88 -76.99
CA PHE A 515 -89.96 19.63 -77.33
C PHE A 515 -89.00 20.40 -76.40
N VAL A 516 -89.31 21.66 -76.09
CA VAL A 516 -88.54 22.48 -75.14
C VAL A 516 -88.57 21.88 -73.72
N ALA A 517 -89.74 21.42 -73.26
CA ALA A 517 -89.87 20.79 -71.95
C ALA A 517 -89.02 19.52 -71.83
N PHE A 518 -88.96 18.71 -72.89
CA PHE A 518 -88.14 17.50 -72.93
C PHE A 518 -86.64 17.82 -72.87
N LEU A 519 -86.18 18.84 -73.62
CA LEU A 519 -84.79 19.30 -73.57
C LEU A 519 -84.38 19.82 -72.18
N MET A 520 -85.27 20.54 -71.50
CA MET A 520 -85.01 21.04 -70.13
C MET A 520 -84.85 19.89 -69.13
N SER A 521 -85.67 18.84 -69.24
CA SER A 521 -85.57 17.63 -68.41
C SER A 521 -84.21 16.93 -68.57
N ILE A 522 -83.78 16.72 -69.81
CA ILE A 522 -82.47 16.13 -70.13
C ILE A 522 -81.34 16.96 -69.54
N SER A 523 -81.41 18.30 -69.69
CA SER A 523 -80.41 19.22 -69.14
C SER A 523 -80.26 19.07 -67.61
N THR A 524 -81.37 19.07 -66.86
CA THR A 524 -81.35 18.87 -65.40
C THR A 524 -80.80 17.50 -64.98
N SER A 525 -81.04 16.44 -65.76
CA SER A 525 -80.50 15.10 -65.47
C SER A 525 -78.98 15.04 -65.66
N PHE A 526 -78.47 15.76 -66.68
CA PHE A 526 -77.04 15.92 -66.89
C PHE A 526 -76.37 16.74 -65.77
N GLU A 527 -77.00 17.81 -65.29
CA GLU A 527 -76.49 18.60 -64.16
C GLU A 527 -76.41 17.79 -62.87
N LYS A 528 -77.44 16.99 -62.55
CA LYS A 528 -77.44 16.10 -61.38
C LYS A 528 -76.28 15.10 -61.41
N THR A 529 -76.05 14.49 -62.57
CA THR A 529 -74.96 13.51 -62.77
C THR A 529 -73.59 14.17 -62.64
N LYS A 530 -73.42 15.37 -63.19
CA LYS A 530 -72.17 16.16 -63.10
C LYS A 530 -71.85 16.57 -61.65
N MET A 531 -72.86 16.98 -60.88
CA MET A 531 -72.74 17.28 -59.45
C MET A 531 -72.31 16.05 -58.64
N LYS A 532 -72.98 14.90 -58.83
CA LYS A 532 -72.64 13.64 -58.14
C LYS A 532 -71.21 13.20 -58.47
N HIS A 533 -70.81 13.29 -59.74
CA HIS A 533 -69.46 12.91 -60.16
C HIS A 533 -68.37 13.82 -59.56
N ARG A 534 -68.65 15.12 -59.42
CA ARG A 534 -67.74 16.08 -58.78
C ARG A 534 -67.55 15.78 -57.29
N CYS A 535 -68.62 15.55 -56.54
CA CYS A 535 -68.52 15.24 -55.11
C CYS A 535 -67.82 13.90 -54.84
N VAL A 536 -68.03 12.87 -55.66
CA VAL A 536 -67.30 11.59 -55.55
C VAL A 536 -65.81 11.77 -55.87
N LYS A 537 -65.47 12.60 -56.86
CA LYS A 537 -64.08 12.94 -57.18
C LYS A 537 -63.40 13.65 -56.02
N ASP A 538 -64.07 14.63 -55.39
CA ASP A 538 -63.55 15.34 -54.22
C ASP A 538 -63.34 14.41 -53.01
N LEU A 539 -64.25 13.44 -52.79
CA LEU A 539 -64.10 12.42 -51.74
C LEU A 539 -62.90 11.50 -51.98
N ASN A 540 -62.70 11.03 -53.21
CA ASN A 540 -61.54 10.20 -53.55
C ASN A 540 -60.24 11.00 -53.44
N ASN A 541 -60.23 12.27 -53.85
CA ASN A 541 -59.07 13.15 -53.66
C ASN A 541 -58.71 13.31 -52.17
N LEU A 542 -59.69 13.47 -51.28
CA LEU A 542 -59.45 13.55 -49.83
C LEU A 542 -58.91 12.25 -49.24
N LYS A 543 -59.35 11.08 -49.73
CA LYS A 543 -58.81 9.78 -49.32
C LYS A 543 -57.36 9.61 -49.80
N ASP A 544 -57.08 10.00 -51.03
CA ASP A 544 -55.71 10.00 -51.59
C ASP A 544 -54.79 10.99 -50.85
N GLU A 545 -55.29 12.18 -50.50
CA GLU A 545 -54.57 13.16 -49.68
C GLU A 545 -54.26 12.64 -48.28
N LYS A 546 -55.19 11.92 -47.64
CA LYS A 546 -54.95 11.27 -46.35
C LYS A 546 -53.80 10.25 -46.46
N GLN A 547 -53.83 9.38 -47.46
CA GLN A 547 -52.80 8.35 -47.64
C GLN A 547 -51.44 8.95 -48.00
N LYS A 548 -51.41 9.94 -48.91
CA LYS A 548 -50.18 10.68 -49.26
C LYS A 548 -49.61 11.45 -48.07
N GLY A 549 -50.47 12.10 -47.27
CA GLY A 549 -50.06 12.83 -46.08
C GLY A 549 -49.50 11.92 -44.98
N GLN A 550 -50.12 10.77 -44.73
CA GLN A 550 -49.59 9.76 -43.80
C GLN A 550 -48.22 9.24 -44.24
N ASN A 551 -48.05 8.96 -45.53
CA ASN A 551 -46.76 8.52 -46.07
C ASN A 551 -45.71 9.62 -45.95
N LYS A 552 -46.05 10.87 -46.26
CA LYS A 552 -45.14 12.01 -46.11
C LYS A 552 -44.69 12.23 -44.66
N ILE A 553 -45.61 12.17 -43.68
CA ILE A 553 -45.25 12.29 -42.25
C ILE A 553 -44.32 11.13 -41.82
N LYS A 554 -44.56 9.91 -42.33
CA LYS A 554 -43.67 8.78 -42.07
C LYS A 554 -42.29 9.00 -42.68
N GLU A 555 -42.23 9.39 -43.95
CA GLU A 555 -41.01 9.68 -44.70
C GLU A 555 -40.18 10.79 -44.05
N ASP A 556 -40.79 11.96 -43.77
CA ASP A 556 -40.14 13.11 -43.12
C ASP A 556 -39.55 12.70 -41.76
N SER A 557 -40.29 11.91 -40.97
CA SER A 557 -39.81 11.42 -39.68
C SER A 557 -38.67 10.41 -39.82
N THR A 558 -38.71 9.50 -40.80
CA THR A 558 -37.59 8.57 -41.07
C THR A 558 -36.36 9.29 -41.58
N GLN A 559 -36.53 10.32 -42.43
CA GLN A 559 -35.42 11.10 -42.95
C GLN A 559 -34.77 11.95 -41.85
N ALA A 560 -35.57 12.55 -40.97
CA ALA A 560 -35.07 13.26 -39.79
C ALA A 560 -34.28 12.32 -38.85
N LEU A 561 -34.81 11.12 -38.59
CA LEU A 561 -34.14 10.12 -37.75
C LEU A 561 -32.82 9.65 -38.37
N LYS A 562 -32.81 9.28 -39.67
CA LYS A 562 -31.58 8.93 -40.40
C LYS A 562 -30.53 10.04 -40.37
N SER A 563 -30.94 11.28 -40.61
CA SER A 563 -30.01 12.42 -40.58
C SER A 563 -29.40 12.65 -39.19
N LEU A 564 -30.13 12.32 -38.13
CA LEU A 564 -29.69 12.46 -36.74
C LEU A 564 -28.77 11.31 -36.32
N GLU A 565 -29.08 10.09 -36.74
CA GLU A 565 -28.20 8.91 -36.62
C GLU A 565 -26.88 9.18 -37.34
N GLU A 566 -26.90 9.49 -38.63
CA GLU A 566 -25.69 9.76 -39.42
C GLU A 566 -24.83 10.88 -38.80
N ARG A 567 -25.45 11.94 -38.27
CA ARG A 567 -24.70 13.03 -37.62
C ARG A 567 -24.07 12.61 -36.30
N THR A 568 -24.74 11.75 -35.55
CA THR A 568 -24.26 11.30 -34.23
C THR A 568 -23.22 10.20 -34.40
N ASP A 569 -23.43 9.27 -35.34
CA ASP A 569 -22.48 8.22 -35.69
C ASP A 569 -21.17 8.83 -36.18
N LYS A 570 -21.20 9.85 -37.06
CA LYS A 570 -20.00 10.59 -37.47
C LYS A 570 -19.26 11.24 -36.30
N LYS A 571 -19.97 11.70 -35.26
CA LYS A 571 -19.34 12.25 -34.05
C LYS A 571 -18.73 11.16 -33.18
N ILE A 572 -19.39 10.00 -33.08
CA ILE A 572 -18.89 8.84 -32.36
C ILE A 572 -17.64 8.30 -33.05
N GLU A 573 -17.66 8.13 -34.37
CA GLU A 573 -16.49 7.73 -35.17
C GLU A 573 -15.32 8.69 -34.98
N LEU A 574 -15.58 10.00 -34.94
CA LEU A 574 -14.55 11.00 -34.70
C LEU A 574 -13.97 10.90 -33.28
N LEU A 575 -14.80 10.65 -32.26
CA LEU A 575 -14.33 10.39 -30.89
C LEU A 575 -13.55 9.08 -30.78
N GLU A 576 -13.98 8.02 -31.45
CA GLU A 576 -13.26 6.73 -31.49
C GLU A 576 -11.89 6.88 -32.14
N ALA A 577 -11.82 7.61 -33.26
CA ALA A 577 -10.56 7.93 -33.91
C ALA A 577 -9.65 8.77 -33.00
N GLN A 578 -10.20 9.74 -32.27
CA GLN A 578 -9.45 10.54 -31.28
C GLN A 578 -8.94 9.69 -30.11
N ILE A 579 -9.76 8.79 -29.57
CA ILE A 579 -9.38 7.88 -28.49
C ILE A 579 -8.25 6.95 -28.95
N GLU A 580 -8.35 6.37 -30.14
CA GLU A 580 -7.28 5.52 -30.69
C GLU A 580 -6.02 6.32 -31.00
N GLU A 581 -6.13 7.54 -31.53
CA GLU A 581 -4.99 8.45 -31.70
C GLU A 581 -4.31 8.78 -30.36
N LEU A 582 -5.09 9.03 -29.30
CA LEU A 582 -4.57 9.29 -27.95
C LEU A 582 -3.90 8.05 -27.34
N LYS A 583 -4.44 6.85 -27.56
CA LYS A 583 -3.83 5.59 -27.13
C LYS A 583 -2.51 5.33 -27.85
N GLU A 584 -2.46 5.59 -29.15
CA GLU A 584 -1.25 5.40 -29.95
C GLU A 584 -0.18 6.44 -29.59
N LYS A 585 -0.57 7.71 -29.42
CA LYS A 585 0.32 8.76 -28.90
C LYS A 585 0.83 8.43 -27.50
N ARG A 586 -0.02 7.93 -26.60
CA ARG A 586 0.40 7.48 -25.27
C ARG A 586 1.48 6.41 -25.37
N LYS A 587 1.33 5.40 -26.25
CA LYS A 587 2.34 4.35 -26.45
C LYS A 587 3.64 4.92 -27.00
N GLN A 588 3.56 5.79 -28.01
CA GLN A 588 4.73 6.43 -28.62
C GLN A 588 5.48 7.33 -27.61
N ASP A 589 4.73 8.12 -26.84
CA ASP A 589 5.29 8.94 -25.77
C ASP A 589 5.86 8.09 -24.64
N GLU A 590 5.21 6.98 -24.27
CA GLU A 590 5.75 6.06 -23.26
C GLU A 590 7.11 5.50 -23.69
N VAL A 591 7.23 5.04 -24.95
CA VAL A 591 8.51 4.55 -25.50
C VAL A 591 9.56 5.68 -25.48
N THR A 592 9.21 6.85 -26.01
CA THR A 592 10.12 8.00 -26.09
C THR A 592 10.56 8.49 -24.71
N LEU A 593 9.63 8.54 -23.74
CA LEU A 593 9.90 8.91 -22.35
C LEU A 593 10.79 7.85 -21.68
N ARG A 594 10.51 6.56 -21.87
CA ARG A 594 11.35 5.47 -21.35
C ARG A 594 12.75 5.50 -21.93
N GLU A 595 12.93 5.78 -23.21
CA GLU A 595 14.26 5.91 -23.85
C GLU A 595 15.04 7.11 -23.31
N ASN A 596 14.42 8.30 -23.32
CA ASN A 596 15.03 9.52 -22.77
C ASN A 596 15.37 9.37 -21.27
N LEU A 597 14.54 8.67 -20.52
CA LEU A 597 14.76 8.43 -19.11
C LEU A 597 15.76 7.33 -18.84
N SER A 598 15.85 6.30 -19.66
CA SER A 598 16.92 5.30 -19.59
C SER A 598 18.28 5.97 -19.71
N GLN A 599 18.42 6.95 -20.60
CA GLN A 599 19.64 7.76 -20.69
C GLN A 599 19.88 8.61 -19.44
N LYS A 600 18.84 9.27 -18.89
CA LYS A 600 18.97 10.08 -17.66
C LYS A 600 19.27 9.25 -16.43
N ILE A 601 18.61 8.10 -16.26
CA ILE A 601 18.89 7.11 -15.20
C ILE A 601 20.34 6.67 -15.34
N LYS A 602 20.77 6.26 -16.54
CA LYS A 602 22.15 5.84 -16.77
C LYS A 602 23.16 6.91 -16.35
N ILE A 603 22.90 8.20 -16.63
CA ILE A 603 23.77 9.30 -16.20
C ILE A 603 23.74 9.48 -14.67
N GLU A 604 22.56 9.48 -14.04
CA GLU A 604 22.44 9.68 -12.60
C GLU A 604 22.92 8.48 -11.76
N THR A 605 22.85 7.27 -12.31
CA THR A 605 23.30 6.02 -11.67
C THR A 605 24.67 5.57 -12.14
N GLU A 606 25.33 6.25 -13.09
CA GLU A 606 26.62 5.85 -13.65
C GLU A 606 27.66 5.60 -12.56
N LYS A 607 27.81 6.57 -11.66
CA LYS A 607 28.78 6.49 -10.57
C LYS A 607 28.36 5.47 -9.49
N LEU A 608 27.06 5.33 -9.20
CA LEU A 608 26.56 4.26 -8.33
C LEU A 608 26.88 2.87 -8.91
N THR A 609 26.65 2.69 -10.20
CA THR A 609 26.91 1.45 -10.94
C THR A 609 28.40 1.14 -11.00
N ALA A 610 29.24 2.15 -11.23
CA ALA A 610 30.70 2.00 -11.21
C ALA A 610 31.19 1.55 -9.84
N LEU A 611 30.69 2.17 -8.76
CA LEU A 611 31.00 1.77 -7.38
C LEU A 611 30.55 0.33 -7.11
N LEU A 612 29.29 -0.01 -7.38
CA LEU A 612 28.76 -1.37 -7.23
C LEU A 612 29.60 -2.41 -7.98
N THR A 613 29.95 -2.13 -9.24
CA THR A 613 30.78 -3.02 -10.07
C THR A 613 32.17 -3.23 -9.45
N SER A 614 32.76 -2.19 -8.85
CA SER A 614 34.07 -2.29 -8.19
C SER A 614 34.05 -3.20 -6.95
N TYR A 615 32.91 -3.38 -6.28
CA TYR A 615 32.76 -4.26 -5.12
C TYR A 615 32.32 -5.68 -5.49
N THR A 616 31.71 -5.88 -6.67
CA THR A 616 31.35 -7.21 -7.18
C THR A 616 32.50 -7.87 -7.93
N ALA A 617 33.33 -7.10 -8.64
CA ALA A 617 34.50 -7.60 -9.37
C ALA A 617 35.63 -8.09 -8.46
N GLU A 618 35.69 -7.64 -7.20
CA GLU A 618 36.69 -8.08 -6.21
C GLU A 618 36.32 -9.39 -5.51
N LYS A 619 35.09 -9.91 -5.70
CA LYS A 619 34.61 -11.17 -5.11
C LYS A 619 34.68 -12.38 -6.04
N ASN A 620 35.03 -12.18 -7.31
CA ASN A 620 35.29 -13.22 -8.31
C ASN A 620 36.78 -13.20 -8.66
#